data_AF-A0A969L0Z2-F1
#
_entry.id   AF-A0A969L0Z2-F1
#
_cell.length_a   1.000
_cell.length_b   1.000
_cell.length_c   1.000
_cell.angle_alpha   90.00
_cell.angle_beta   90.00
_cell.angle_gamma   90.00
#
_symmetry.space_group_name_H-M   'P 1'
#
loop_
_entity.id
_entity.type
_entity.pdbx_description
1 polymer ?
#
loop_
_entity_poly.entity_id
_entity_poly.type
_entity_poly.pdbx_seq_one_letter_code
_entity_poly.pdbx_strand_id
1 'polypeptide(L)'
;MKLKRYLYWIAALILVGLTGGLGLVVQSNADDPEPKATSEIFLPFVTGGTGVGDTAASVTANLVEIAQGPAGGGRIDAFTFFIPYAAESFAAQLDAGSNSATVAPNEDILTTISIAVNRSGSVIYYDQWEDTFEGDLTFPTQTTTLVWGDGDPTNNTTGLAPGAVVEGIPGNDILTAGTIIILRSTVPSTDAGRGTPPAVFFDGGDMLASRGGALAVSASYWASTYPDILYTDAWELYPTNRWGMEYISPIGQNVNRDGPDIRGEFEVVGLNVQAVENDTLVEIDLNADGIFSNDGITDPVSATLAMGEQFSLLSGVLAGSHVRASAPVQAHLFASDPDSTFEARGYTLVPFDQWTNNYLALALRMAIFGFSIPIIPLLPSPSNLQQLPPACLFPL
;
A
#
# COMPACT_ATOMS: atom_id res chain seq x y z
N MET A 1 0.12 -1.75 -65.06
CA MET A 1 -0.79 -2.19 -66.14
C MET A 1 -1.12 -3.68 -65.90
N LYS A 2 -2.40 -3.98 -65.59
CA LYS A 2 -3.11 -5.31 -65.60
C LYS A 2 -2.53 -6.43 -64.69
N LEU A 3 -3.14 -6.85 -63.58
CA LEU A 3 -4.48 -7.44 -63.30
C LEU A 3 -4.68 -8.87 -63.86
N LYS A 4 -4.92 -9.85 -62.96
CA LYS A 4 -5.89 -10.98 -62.99
C LYS A 4 -5.39 -12.12 -62.06
N ARG A 5 -5.92 -12.35 -60.85
CA ARG A 5 -7.16 -13.10 -60.47
C ARG A 5 -7.35 -14.41 -61.24
N TYR A 6 -7.33 -15.55 -60.52
CA TYR A 6 -8.26 -16.67 -60.71
C TYR A 6 -8.55 -17.39 -59.38
N LEU A 7 -9.85 -17.43 -59.09
CA LEU A 7 -10.59 -18.18 -58.06
C LEU A 7 -11.16 -19.44 -58.74
N TYR A 8 -11.57 -20.48 -57.98
CA TYR A 8 -12.62 -21.52 -58.21
C TYR A 8 -12.16 -22.82 -57.48
N TRP A 9 -12.72 -23.26 -56.35
CA TRP A 9 -14.03 -23.87 -56.00
C TRP A 9 -14.29 -25.29 -56.55
N ILE A 10 -14.56 -26.24 -55.62
CA ILE A 10 -15.47 -27.43 -55.58
C ILE A 10 -15.05 -28.23 -54.32
N ALA A 11 -15.77 -28.27 -53.18
CA ALA A 11 -17.11 -28.76 -52.80
C ALA A 11 -17.17 -30.25 -52.38
N ALA A 12 -17.55 -30.42 -51.09
CA ALA A 12 -18.33 -31.48 -50.44
C ALA A 12 -17.80 -32.94 -50.33
N LEU A 13 -17.60 -33.39 -49.09
CA LEU A 13 -18.09 -34.70 -48.65
C LEU A 13 -18.91 -34.52 -47.36
N ILE A 14 -20.18 -34.92 -47.45
CA ILE A 14 -21.18 -34.94 -46.39
C ILE A 14 -21.00 -36.25 -45.60
N LEU A 15 -20.86 -36.16 -44.29
CA LEU A 15 -21.32 -37.21 -43.39
C LEU A 15 -22.18 -36.57 -42.31
N VAL A 16 -23.47 -36.93 -42.33
CA VAL A 16 -24.49 -36.51 -41.39
C VAL A 16 -24.29 -37.28 -40.09
N GLY A 17 -24.13 -36.56 -38.99
CA GLY A 17 -24.27 -37.05 -37.62
C GLY A 17 -24.72 -35.89 -36.75
N LEU A 18 -26.01 -35.87 -36.41
CA LEU A 18 -26.61 -34.89 -35.51
C LEU A 18 -25.95 -34.95 -34.13
N THR A 19 -25.47 -33.82 -33.60
CA THR A 19 -26.00 -33.14 -32.40
C THR A 19 -25.32 -31.78 -32.25
N GLY A 20 -26.11 -30.75 -31.94
CA GLY A 20 -25.80 -29.34 -32.11
C GLY A 20 -24.54 -28.82 -31.41
N GLY A 21 -23.74 -28.08 -32.17
CA GLY A 21 -22.81 -27.08 -31.66
C GLY A 21 -23.12 -25.75 -32.35
N LEU A 22 -23.52 -24.74 -31.58
CA LEU A 22 -23.63 -23.36 -32.06
C LEU A 22 -22.23 -22.89 -32.47
N GLY A 23 -21.99 -22.77 -33.77
CA GLY A 23 -20.82 -22.09 -34.31
C GLY A 23 -21.03 -20.58 -34.22
N LEU A 24 -20.22 -19.90 -33.41
CA LEU A 24 -20.13 -18.46 -33.38
C LEU A 24 -19.47 -17.97 -34.69
N VAL A 25 -20.26 -17.35 -35.56
CA VAL A 25 -19.75 -16.63 -36.74
C VAL A 25 -19.68 -15.14 -36.37
N VAL A 26 -18.48 -14.61 -36.18
CA VAL A 26 -18.25 -13.17 -36.08
C VAL A 26 -18.20 -12.61 -37.50
N GLN A 27 -19.25 -11.91 -37.94
CA GLN A 27 -19.18 -11.04 -39.10
C GLN A 27 -18.83 -9.63 -38.63
N SER A 28 -17.61 -9.17 -38.94
CA SER A 28 -17.29 -7.75 -38.87
C SER A 28 -17.85 -7.05 -40.11
N ASN A 29 -18.84 -6.17 -39.94
CA ASN A 29 -19.24 -5.25 -41.00
C ASN A 29 -18.11 -4.25 -41.25
N ALA A 30 -17.69 -4.09 -42.50
CA ALA A 30 -16.49 -3.37 -42.90
C ALA A 30 -16.70 -1.87 -43.17
N ASP A 31 -17.78 -1.25 -42.69
CA ASP A 31 -18.16 0.12 -43.07
C ASP A 31 -18.50 1.08 -41.90
N ASP A 32 -17.92 0.90 -40.71
CA ASP A 32 -18.11 1.84 -39.59
C ASP A 32 -16.82 2.63 -39.25
N PRO A 33 -16.77 3.96 -39.43
CA PRO A 33 -15.59 4.77 -39.14
C PRO A 33 -15.60 5.24 -37.68
N GLU A 34 -15.47 4.32 -36.72
CA GLU A 34 -14.93 4.50 -35.36
C GLU A 34 -15.31 3.28 -34.49
N PRO A 35 -14.37 2.48 -33.94
CA PRO A 35 -14.74 1.41 -33.02
C PRO A 35 -15.00 1.98 -31.62
N LYS A 36 -16.26 2.30 -31.31
CA LYS A 36 -16.68 2.46 -29.91
C LYS A 36 -16.75 1.07 -29.27
N ALA A 37 -15.93 0.84 -28.26
CA ALA A 37 -15.91 -0.42 -27.52
C ALA A 37 -17.17 -0.56 -26.66
N THR A 38 -18.23 -1.15 -27.23
CA THR A 38 -19.35 -1.68 -26.44
C THR A 38 -19.02 -3.13 -26.09
N SER A 39 -18.87 -3.43 -24.80
CA SER A 39 -18.77 -4.82 -24.33
C SER A 39 -20.18 -5.35 -24.11
N GLU A 40 -20.67 -6.16 -25.05
CA GLU A 40 -21.94 -6.88 -24.90
C GLU A 40 -21.71 -8.17 -24.09
N ILE A 41 -22.28 -8.24 -22.88
CA ILE A 41 -22.32 -9.47 -22.09
C ILE A 41 -23.68 -10.13 -22.30
N PHE A 42 -23.68 -11.29 -22.97
CA PHE A 42 -24.86 -12.14 -23.09
C PHE A 42 -25.01 -13.01 -21.83
N LEU A 43 -26.04 -12.75 -21.01
CA LEU A 43 -26.46 -13.64 -19.93
C LEU A 43 -27.69 -14.44 -20.37
N PRO A 44 -27.59 -15.77 -20.63
CA PRO A 44 -28.76 -16.56 -20.91
C PRO A 44 -29.51 -16.89 -19.61
N PHE A 45 -30.65 -16.25 -19.38
CA PHE A 45 -31.61 -16.72 -18.38
C PHE A 45 -32.53 -17.77 -19.03
N VAL A 46 -32.45 -19.02 -18.58
CA VAL A 46 -33.40 -20.07 -18.97
C VAL A 46 -34.49 -20.12 -17.91
N THR A 47 -35.69 -19.63 -18.22
CA THR A 47 -36.88 -19.91 -17.39
C THR A 47 -37.45 -21.27 -17.80
N GLY A 48 -37.49 -22.21 -16.86
CA GLY A 48 -37.98 -23.56 -17.09
C GLY A 48 -39.48 -23.58 -17.37
N GLY A 49 -39.87 -24.17 -18.51
CA GLY A 49 -41.25 -24.53 -18.83
C GLY A 49 -41.41 -26.05 -18.88
N THR A 50 -42.30 -26.57 -18.05
CA THR A 50 -42.70 -27.99 -18.02
C THR A 50 -43.71 -28.30 -19.13
N GLY A 51 -43.33 -29.18 -20.06
CA GLY A 51 -44.27 -30.04 -20.79
C GLY A 51 -44.87 -29.52 -22.11
N VAL A 52 -44.67 -30.33 -23.15
CA VAL A 52 -45.52 -30.57 -24.34
C VAL A 52 -45.92 -29.34 -25.18
N GLY A 53 -45.18 -29.17 -26.29
CA GLY A 53 -45.72 -28.62 -27.54
C GLY A 53 -46.08 -27.14 -27.53
N ASP A 54 -45.07 -26.27 -27.58
CA ASP A 54 -45.28 -24.88 -28.00
C ASP A 54 -44.32 -24.51 -29.14
N THR A 55 -44.92 -24.13 -30.26
CA THR A 55 -44.26 -23.64 -31.48
C THR A 55 -43.54 -22.34 -31.19
N ALA A 56 -42.23 -22.30 -31.49
CA ALA A 56 -41.40 -21.08 -31.62
C ALA A 56 -41.86 -19.91 -30.73
N ALA A 57 -41.66 -20.04 -29.41
CA ALA A 57 -41.74 -18.87 -28.54
C ALA A 57 -40.72 -17.85 -29.05
N SER A 58 -41.22 -16.75 -29.64
CA SER A 58 -40.39 -15.62 -30.00
C SER A 58 -39.78 -15.08 -28.72
N VAL A 59 -38.49 -15.37 -28.50
CA VAL A 59 -37.70 -14.68 -27.49
C VAL A 59 -37.57 -13.25 -27.99
N THR A 60 -38.48 -12.38 -27.55
CA THR A 60 -38.28 -10.94 -27.69
C THR A 60 -37.12 -10.61 -26.78
N ALA A 61 -35.92 -10.52 -27.35
CA ALA A 61 -34.77 -9.95 -26.66
C ALA A 61 -35.11 -8.48 -26.42
N ASN A 62 -35.65 -8.18 -25.25
CA ASN A 62 -35.63 -6.81 -24.76
C ASN A 62 -34.16 -6.50 -24.53
N LEU A 63 -33.58 -5.68 -25.41
CA LEU A 63 -32.30 -5.04 -25.16
C LEU A 63 -32.47 -4.25 -23.87
N VAL A 64 -31.96 -4.80 -22.77
CA VAL A 64 -31.73 -4.00 -21.58
C VAL A 64 -30.47 -3.21 -21.91
N GLU A 65 -30.66 -1.99 -22.41
CA GLU A 65 -29.62 -0.97 -22.28
C GLU A 65 -29.42 -0.76 -20.78
N ILE A 66 -28.46 -1.47 -20.20
CA ILE A 66 -27.82 -0.96 -19.00
C ILE A 66 -27.10 0.27 -19.50
N ALA A 67 -27.62 1.45 -19.17
CA ALA A 67 -26.87 2.68 -19.31
C ALA A 67 -25.53 2.41 -18.63
N GLN A 68 -24.46 2.31 -19.43
CA GLN A 68 -23.13 2.47 -18.91
C GLN A 68 -23.16 3.89 -18.35
N GLY A 69 -23.27 4.00 -17.01
CA GLY A 69 -22.94 5.24 -16.34
C GLY A 69 -21.59 5.71 -16.89
N PRO A 70 -21.35 7.03 -16.95
CA PRO A 70 -20.10 7.57 -17.48
C PRO A 70 -18.96 6.70 -16.98
N ALA A 71 -18.15 6.18 -17.92
CA ALA A 71 -17.12 5.18 -17.65
C ALA A 71 -16.46 5.54 -16.33
N GLY A 72 -16.73 4.75 -15.28
CA GLY A 72 -16.22 5.06 -13.96
C GLY A 72 -14.73 5.28 -14.12
N GLY A 73 -14.26 6.51 -13.86
CA GLY A 73 -12.85 6.82 -13.80
C GLY A 73 -12.22 5.70 -13.00
N GLY A 74 -11.25 5.00 -13.61
CA GLY A 74 -10.78 3.72 -13.08
C GLY A 74 -10.54 3.85 -11.58
N ARG A 75 -11.36 3.14 -10.80
CA ARG A 75 -11.53 3.33 -9.36
C ARG A 75 -10.17 3.31 -8.66
N ILE A 76 -9.84 4.38 -7.95
CA ILE A 76 -8.56 4.59 -7.26
C ILE A 76 -8.42 3.69 -6.01
N ASP A 77 -9.52 3.15 -5.49
CA ASP A 77 -9.61 2.60 -4.12
C ASP A 77 -8.79 1.32 -3.83
N ALA A 78 -8.05 0.77 -4.78
CA ALA A 78 -7.32 -0.49 -4.57
C ALA A 78 -5.91 -0.30 -4.00
N PHE A 79 -5.28 0.87 -4.20
CA PHE A 79 -3.89 1.13 -3.84
C PHE A 79 -3.68 2.59 -3.46
N THR A 80 -4.33 3.02 -2.37
CA THR A 80 -4.05 4.29 -1.70
C THR A 80 -3.12 4.04 -0.52
N PHE A 81 -2.17 4.93 -0.29
CA PHE A 81 -1.20 4.91 0.79
C PHE A 81 -1.16 6.31 1.42
N PHE A 82 -0.86 6.38 2.71
CA PHE A 82 -0.44 7.63 3.32
C PHE A 82 0.99 7.48 3.82
N ILE A 83 1.76 8.56 3.67
CA ILE A 83 3.14 8.60 4.14
C ILE A 83 3.12 8.82 5.65
N PRO A 84 3.74 7.94 6.45
CA PRO A 84 3.75 8.09 7.90
C PRO A 84 4.78 9.13 8.34
N TYR A 85 4.75 9.43 9.63
CA TYR A 85 5.67 10.30 10.36
C TYR A 85 5.85 11.69 9.75
N ALA A 86 5.08 12.66 10.27
CA ALA A 86 5.39 14.07 10.01
C ALA A 86 6.81 14.39 10.51
N ALA A 87 7.54 15.25 9.78
CA ALA A 87 8.96 15.48 10.03
C ALA A 87 9.26 15.93 11.47
N GLU A 88 8.41 16.79 12.02
CA GLU A 88 8.47 17.26 13.40
C GLU A 88 8.28 16.12 14.43
N SER A 89 7.39 15.18 14.14
CA SER A 89 7.13 14.03 15.03
C SER A 89 8.28 13.03 14.97
N PHE A 90 8.85 12.79 13.80
CA PHE A 90 10.02 11.92 13.68
C PHE A 90 11.27 12.54 14.28
N ALA A 91 11.52 13.84 14.07
CA ALA A 91 12.61 14.56 14.72
C ALA A 91 12.50 14.47 16.25
N ALA A 92 11.30 14.67 16.81
CA ALA A 92 11.04 14.51 18.24
C ALA A 92 11.24 13.06 18.72
N GLN A 93 10.89 12.07 17.89
CA GLN A 93 11.13 10.65 18.20
C GLN A 93 12.62 10.32 18.24
N LEU A 94 13.41 10.85 17.31
CA LEU A 94 14.88 10.70 17.30
C LEU A 94 15.51 11.37 18.53
N ASP A 95 15.03 12.55 18.92
CA ASP A 95 15.48 13.25 20.14
C ASP A 95 15.13 12.46 21.40
N ALA A 96 13.91 11.94 21.51
CA ALA A 96 13.49 11.11 22.63
C ALA A 96 14.28 9.80 22.73
N GLY A 97 14.66 9.22 21.60
CA GLY A 97 15.38 7.96 21.50
C GLY A 97 16.90 8.05 21.63
N SER A 98 17.47 9.26 21.70
CA SER A 98 18.92 9.51 21.75
C SER A 98 19.29 10.23 23.04
N ASN A 99 20.22 9.69 23.84
CA ASN A 99 20.87 10.47 24.92
C ASN A 99 22.07 11.30 24.42
N SER A 100 22.44 11.13 23.16
CA SER A 100 23.65 11.69 22.57
C SER A 100 23.37 13.05 21.94
N ALA A 101 24.23 14.03 22.22
CA ALA A 101 24.19 15.39 21.66
C ALA A 101 24.43 15.44 20.12
N THR A 102 24.42 14.29 19.44
CA THR A 102 24.68 14.13 18.00
C THR A 102 23.45 14.34 17.12
N VAL A 103 22.24 14.23 17.68
CA VAL A 103 21.01 14.70 17.02
C VAL A 103 20.69 16.04 17.66
N ALA A 104 20.77 17.14 16.90
CA ALA A 104 20.34 18.41 17.47
C ALA A 104 18.80 18.40 17.61
N PRO A 105 18.25 19.09 18.61
CA PRO A 105 16.81 19.22 18.71
C PRO A 105 16.29 20.00 17.50
N ASN A 106 15.20 19.51 16.90
CA ASN A 106 14.55 20.09 15.71
C ASN A 106 15.44 20.09 14.45
N GLU A 107 16.16 18.99 14.20
CA GLU A 107 16.82 18.77 12.91
C GLU A 107 15.81 18.51 11.80
N ASP A 108 16.02 19.15 10.64
CA ASP A 108 15.27 18.86 9.43
C ASP A 108 15.43 17.39 9.05
N ILE A 109 14.35 16.78 8.56
CA ILE A 109 14.32 15.36 8.19
C ILE A 109 14.46 15.23 6.68
N LEU A 110 15.45 14.48 6.23
CA LEU A 110 15.50 14.02 4.84
C LEU A 110 14.56 12.82 4.69
N THR A 111 13.44 13.06 4.01
CA THR A 111 12.45 12.05 3.64
C THR A 111 12.79 11.50 2.26
N THR A 112 12.79 10.19 2.12
CA THR A 112 12.90 9.50 0.82
C THR A 112 11.79 8.48 0.68
N ILE A 113 10.97 8.62 -0.36
CA ILE A 113 9.87 7.70 -0.69
C ILE A 113 10.22 7.01 -2.00
N SER A 114 10.21 5.68 -1.99
CA SER A 114 10.44 4.85 -3.17
C SER A 114 9.15 4.16 -3.56
N ILE A 115 8.77 4.28 -4.84
CA ILE A 115 7.55 3.72 -5.40
C ILE A 115 7.92 2.82 -6.57
N ALA A 116 7.67 1.51 -6.43
CA ALA A 116 7.89 0.53 -7.48
C ALA A 116 6.58 0.21 -8.21
N VAL A 117 6.57 0.42 -9.53
CA VAL A 117 5.40 0.21 -10.40
C VAL A 117 5.35 -1.24 -10.86
N ASN A 118 4.28 -1.96 -10.52
CA ASN A 118 4.13 -3.37 -10.89
C ASN A 118 3.52 -3.57 -12.30
N ARG A 119 2.78 -2.59 -12.82
CA ARG A 119 2.04 -2.72 -14.08
C ARG A 119 2.27 -1.54 -15.01
N SER A 120 2.55 -1.83 -16.27
CA SER A 120 2.63 -0.79 -17.31
C SER A 120 1.28 -0.12 -17.53
N GLY A 121 1.28 1.20 -17.75
CA GLY A 121 0.08 2.01 -17.90
C GLY A 121 -0.63 2.31 -16.58
N SER A 122 0.03 2.11 -15.43
CA SER A 122 -0.42 2.69 -14.17
C SER A 122 -0.36 4.21 -14.25
N VAL A 123 -1.37 4.86 -13.66
CA VAL A 123 -1.35 6.29 -13.33
C VAL A 123 -1.24 6.41 -11.82
N ILE A 124 -0.39 7.31 -11.35
CA ILE A 124 -0.15 7.55 -9.93
C ILE A 124 -0.47 9.01 -9.65
N TYR A 125 -1.21 9.23 -8.57
CA TYR A 125 -1.55 10.54 -8.05
C TYR A 125 -0.85 10.70 -6.71
N TYR A 126 -0.16 11.80 -6.51
CA TYR A 126 0.48 12.16 -5.26
C TYR A 126 -0.06 13.52 -4.82
N ASP A 127 -0.77 13.54 -3.71
CA ASP A 127 -1.53 14.68 -3.21
C ASP A 127 -1.03 15.03 -1.81
N GLN A 128 -0.68 16.28 -1.63
CA GLN A 128 0.03 16.77 -0.46
C GLN A 128 -0.94 17.32 0.56
N TRP A 129 -0.61 17.19 1.84
CA TRP A 129 -1.54 17.58 2.89
C TRP A 129 -1.53 19.10 3.16
N GLU A 130 -0.45 19.81 2.81
CA GLU A 130 -0.22 21.21 3.19
C GLU A 130 -1.24 22.21 2.63
N ASP A 131 -1.91 21.89 1.53
CA ASP A 131 -2.98 22.69 0.92
C ASP A 131 -4.35 21.99 0.91
N THR A 132 -4.52 21.00 1.80
CA THR A 132 -5.69 20.11 1.89
C THR A 132 -5.82 19.18 0.70
N PHE A 133 -6.20 17.93 0.94
CA PHE A 133 -6.38 16.97 -0.14
C PHE A 133 -7.42 17.39 -1.19
N GLU A 134 -7.19 16.93 -2.42
CA GLU A 134 -8.10 17.05 -3.54
C GLU A 134 -9.46 16.42 -3.23
N GLY A 135 -10.53 17.12 -3.58
CA GLY A 135 -11.89 16.56 -3.49
C GLY A 135 -12.15 15.43 -4.49
N ASP A 136 -11.45 15.46 -5.63
CA ASP A 136 -11.44 14.39 -6.63
C ASP A 136 -10.02 14.21 -7.18
N LEU A 137 -9.32 13.22 -6.63
CA LEU A 137 -7.95 12.90 -7.01
C LEU A 137 -7.79 12.50 -8.48
N THR A 138 -8.85 12.05 -9.17
CA THR A 138 -8.78 11.72 -10.61
C THR A 138 -8.85 12.94 -11.52
N PHE A 139 -9.26 14.09 -10.98
CA PHE A 139 -9.31 15.37 -11.67
C PHE A 139 -8.72 16.49 -10.79
N PRO A 140 -7.39 16.47 -10.54
CA PRO A 140 -6.74 17.44 -9.67
C PRO A 140 -6.98 18.89 -10.13
N THR A 141 -7.19 19.77 -9.17
CA THR A 141 -7.39 21.20 -9.37
C THR A 141 -6.27 22.05 -8.78
N GLN A 142 -5.54 21.50 -7.81
CA GLN A 142 -4.38 22.09 -7.18
C GLN A 142 -3.14 21.85 -8.04
N THR A 143 -2.24 22.82 -8.05
CA THR A 143 -1.00 22.75 -8.83
C THR A 143 0.11 21.95 -8.16
N THR A 144 -0.12 21.56 -6.91
CA THR A 144 0.78 20.83 -6.00
C THR A 144 0.62 19.33 -6.19
N THR A 145 -0.61 18.85 -6.39
CA THR A 145 -0.90 17.46 -6.75
C THR A 145 -0.13 17.06 -8.01
N LEU A 146 0.62 15.98 -7.89
CA LEU A 146 1.41 15.41 -8.98
C LEU A 146 0.69 14.23 -9.59
N VAL A 147 0.80 14.10 -10.90
CA VAL A 147 0.27 12.96 -11.64
C VAL A 147 1.41 12.38 -12.46
N TRP A 148 1.56 11.06 -12.44
CA TRP A 148 2.57 10.35 -13.21
C TRP A 148 1.96 9.19 -13.97
N GLY A 149 2.37 9.00 -15.22
CA GLY A 149 1.90 7.92 -16.08
C GLY A 149 0.69 8.27 -16.94
N ASP A 150 0.26 9.53 -16.97
CA ASP A 150 -0.87 10.00 -17.78
C ASP A 150 -0.45 10.49 -19.17
N GLY A 151 0.87 10.63 -19.41
CA GLY A 151 1.45 11.06 -20.68
C GLY A 151 1.66 12.58 -20.78
N ASP A 152 1.42 13.33 -19.71
CA ASP A 152 1.67 14.76 -19.59
C ASP A 152 2.82 15.03 -18.61
N PRO A 153 4.05 15.31 -19.06
CA PRO A 153 5.16 15.55 -18.15
C PRO A 153 5.08 16.90 -17.40
N THR A 154 4.07 17.74 -17.67
CA THR A 154 4.00 19.10 -17.11
C THR A 154 3.53 19.15 -15.67
N ASN A 155 2.94 18.08 -15.14
CA ASN A 155 2.43 17.94 -13.77
C ASN A 155 3.35 17.06 -12.89
N ASN A 156 4.56 16.72 -13.36
CA ASN A 156 5.45 15.80 -12.64
C ASN A 156 6.15 16.42 -11.42
N THR A 157 6.31 17.75 -11.38
CA THR A 157 7.10 18.46 -10.36
C THR A 157 6.57 19.86 -10.02
N THR A 158 5.30 20.15 -10.29
CA THR A 158 4.73 21.50 -10.10
C THR A 158 4.44 21.77 -8.63
N GLY A 159 4.55 23.04 -8.20
CA GLY A 159 4.17 23.46 -6.85
C GLY A 159 5.10 23.05 -5.71
N LEU A 160 6.16 22.28 -5.97
CA LEU A 160 7.05 21.74 -4.94
C LEU A 160 8.02 22.77 -4.34
N ALA A 161 8.34 22.60 -3.07
CA ALA A 161 9.34 23.38 -2.36
C ALA A 161 10.75 23.20 -2.96
N PRO A 162 11.63 24.22 -2.87
CA PRO A 162 13.03 24.06 -3.26
C PRO A 162 13.70 22.91 -2.50
N GLY A 163 14.34 22.00 -3.23
CA GLY A 163 14.99 20.81 -2.66
C GLY A 163 14.11 19.56 -2.60
N ALA A 164 12.81 19.67 -2.91
CA ALA A 164 11.99 18.52 -3.24
C ALA A 164 12.32 18.06 -4.67
N VAL A 165 12.62 16.76 -4.82
CA VAL A 165 13.14 16.16 -6.05
C VAL A 165 12.34 14.91 -6.38
N VAL A 166 11.90 14.80 -7.63
CA VAL A 166 11.29 13.60 -8.22
C VAL A 166 12.26 13.00 -9.22
N GLU A 167 12.58 11.71 -9.07
CA GLU A 167 13.43 10.95 -9.97
C GLU A 167 12.72 9.69 -10.46
N GLY A 168 13.15 9.18 -11.63
CA GLY A 168 12.68 7.89 -12.15
C GLY A 168 11.44 7.96 -13.04
N ILE A 169 10.88 9.14 -13.28
CA ILE A 169 9.79 9.35 -14.25
C ILE A 169 10.36 9.44 -15.67
N PRO A 170 9.88 8.63 -16.63
CA PRO A 170 10.23 8.76 -18.04
C PRO A 170 9.81 10.12 -18.61
N GLY A 171 10.59 10.71 -19.53
CA GLY A 171 10.28 12.03 -20.08
C GLY A 171 9.00 12.13 -20.93
N ASN A 172 8.40 11.00 -21.30
CA ASN A 172 7.09 10.93 -21.96
C ASN A 172 5.94 10.72 -20.97
N ASP A 173 6.24 10.67 -19.67
CA ASP A 173 5.31 10.38 -18.60
C ASP A 173 4.47 9.10 -18.82
N ILE A 174 5.10 8.02 -19.30
CA ILE A 174 4.45 6.71 -19.42
C ILE A 174 5.15 5.71 -18.51
N LEU A 175 4.45 5.26 -17.48
CA LEU A 175 4.99 4.29 -16.52
C LEU A 175 4.93 2.86 -17.09
N THR A 176 6.04 2.15 -16.96
CA THR A 176 6.16 0.72 -17.32
C THR A 176 6.34 -0.13 -16.07
N ALA A 177 5.98 -1.41 -16.14
CA ALA A 177 6.31 -2.34 -15.06
C ALA A 177 7.83 -2.34 -14.81
N GLY A 178 8.23 -2.19 -13.54
CA GLY A 178 9.63 -2.05 -13.12
C GLY A 178 10.14 -0.60 -13.07
N THR A 179 9.33 0.40 -13.44
CA THR A 179 9.66 1.80 -13.16
C THR A 179 9.74 2.00 -11.64
N ILE A 180 10.79 2.66 -11.17
CA ILE A 180 11.00 3.02 -9.77
C ILE A 180 11.05 4.54 -9.71
N ILE A 181 10.12 5.13 -8.95
CA ILE A 181 10.03 6.56 -8.71
C ILE A 181 10.64 6.82 -7.33
N ILE A 182 11.50 7.83 -7.23
CA ILE A 182 12.14 8.22 -5.97
C ILE A 182 11.79 9.68 -5.71
N LEU A 183 11.12 9.93 -4.59
CA LEU A 183 10.82 11.25 -4.08
C LEU A 183 11.78 11.55 -2.94
N ARG A 184 12.40 12.74 -2.94
CA ARG A 184 13.31 13.16 -1.88
C ARG A 184 13.07 14.61 -1.52
N SER A 185 13.08 14.92 -0.23
CA SER A 185 12.87 16.26 0.30
C SER A 185 13.60 16.39 1.63
N THR A 186 14.30 17.50 1.84
CA THR A 186 14.70 17.92 3.19
C THR A 186 13.54 18.73 3.76
N VAL A 187 12.83 18.13 4.72
CA VAL A 187 11.61 18.66 5.31
C VAL A 187 11.95 19.37 6.62
N PRO A 188 11.61 20.66 6.75
CA PRO A 188 11.84 21.36 8.01
C PRO A 188 11.01 20.76 9.15
N SER A 189 11.65 20.47 10.29
CA SER A 189 10.96 19.88 11.44
C SER A 189 10.23 20.93 12.31
N THR A 190 10.10 22.16 11.82
CA THR A 190 9.46 23.28 12.52
C THR A 190 8.56 24.07 11.57
N ASP A 191 7.43 24.55 12.08
CA ASP A 191 6.51 25.39 11.31
C ASP A 191 7.19 26.63 10.71
N ALA A 192 8.10 27.25 11.48
CA ALA A 192 8.86 28.40 11.03
C ALA A 192 9.76 28.08 9.83
N GLY A 193 10.33 26.87 9.78
CA GLY A 193 11.11 26.39 8.64
C GLY A 193 10.26 26.06 7.42
N ARG A 194 9.02 25.59 7.62
CA ARG A 194 8.06 25.29 6.54
C ARG A 194 7.46 26.54 5.90
N GLY A 195 7.34 27.63 6.65
CA GLY A 195 6.76 28.89 6.18
C GLY A 195 5.25 29.01 6.41
N THR A 196 4.66 30.11 5.93
CA THR A 196 3.20 30.36 6.07
C THR A 196 2.64 31.02 4.81
N PRO A 197 1.77 30.35 4.02
CA PRO A 197 1.39 28.94 4.18
C PRO A 197 2.61 28.00 4.07
N PRO A 198 2.57 26.81 4.67
CA PRO A 198 3.67 25.86 4.59
C PRO A 198 3.98 25.54 3.11
N ALA A 199 5.27 25.49 2.77
CA ALA A 199 5.70 25.02 1.47
C ALA A 199 5.44 23.52 1.32
N VAL A 200 5.27 23.06 0.09
CA VAL A 200 4.88 21.68 -0.22
C VAL A 200 6.11 20.80 -0.33
N PHE A 201 6.24 19.84 0.59
CA PHE A 201 7.32 18.86 0.59
C PHE A 201 6.80 17.47 0.22
N PHE A 202 7.70 16.49 0.17
CA PHE A 202 7.31 15.08 0.28
C PHE A 202 7.49 14.69 1.74
N ASP A 203 6.41 14.53 2.49
CA ASP A 203 6.51 14.27 3.92
C ASP A 203 5.35 13.44 4.49
N GLY A 204 5.40 13.22 5.80
CA GLY A 204 4.37 12.46 6.48
C GLY A 204 3.06 13.24 6.56
N GLY A 205 2.00 12.62 6.08
CA GLY A 205 0.69 13.24 5.88
C GLY A 205 0.22 13.06 4.45
N ASP A 206 1.14 13.11 3.49
CA ASP A 206 0.82 13.00 2.06
C ASP A 206 0.09 11.72 1.68
N MET A 207 -0.75 11.82 0.65
CA MET A 207 -1.50 10.72 0.07
C MET A 207 -0.93 10.32 -1.29
N LEU A 208 -0.76 9.02 -1.49
CA LEU A 208 -0.35 8.42 -2.76
C LEU A 208 -1.43 7.44 -3.20
N ALA A 209 -1.91 7.55 -4.44
CA ALA A 209 -2.89 6.61 -4.95
C ALA A 209 -2.58 6.14 -6.36
N SER A 210 -2.90 4.88 -6.68
CA SER A 210 -2.70 4.34 -8.02
C SER A 210 -3.98 3.90 -8.70
N ARG A 211 -4.10 4.31 -9.96
CA ARG A 211 -5.06 3.78 -10.91
C ARG A 211 -4.37 2.80 -11.86
N GLY A 212 -4.89 1.59 -11.93
CA GLY A 212 -4.51 0.63 -12.97
C GLY A 212 -3.39 -0.35 -12.61
N GLY A 213 -2.79 -0.30 -11.42
CA GLY A 213 -1.82 -1.29 -10.98
C GLY A 213 -1.50 -1.24 -9.50
N ALA A 214 -0.91 -2.33 -8.99
CA ALA A 214 -0.36 -2.37 -7.64
C ALA A 214 0.96 -1.58 -7.58
N LEU A 215 1.21 -0.97 -6.42
CA LEU A 215 2.49 -0.36 -6.09
C LEU A 215 3.13 -1.10 -4.90
N ALA A 216 4.46 -1.09 -4.84
CA ALA A 216 5.19 -1.33 -3.61
C ALA A 216 5.86 -0.03 -3.18
N VAL A 217 5.64 0.38 -1.93
CA VAL A 217 6.01 1.70 -1.43
C VAL A 217 6.80 1.54 -0.15
N SER A 218 7.92 2.25 -0.04
CA SER A 218 8.70 2.34 1.19
C SER A 218 9.09 3.79 1.43
N ALA A 219 9.06 4.22 2.69
CA ALA A 219 9.50 5.54 3.11
C ALA A 219 10.63 5.42 4.12
N SER A 220 11.66 6.24 3.98
CA SER A 220 12.84 6.27 4.85
C SER A 220 13.17 7.69 5.28
N TYR A 221 13.67 7.82 6.50
CA TYR A 221 13.80 9.10 7.19
C TYR A 221 15.12 9.15 7.96
N TRP A 222 15.83 10.26 7.84
CA TRP A 222 17.03 10.54 8.65
C TRP A 222 17.23 12.04 8.81
N ALA A 223 17.95 12.46 9.85
CA ALA A 223 18.29 13.88 10.05
C ALA A 223 19.11 14.43 8.86
N SER A 224 18.96 15.69 8.49
CA SER A 224 19.57 16.18 7.24
C SER A 224 21.03 16.68 7.38
N THR A 225 21.43 17.11 8.58
CA THR A 225 22.64 17.94 8.76
C THR A 225 23.89 17.16 9.20
N TYR A 226 23.78 15.90 9.64
CA TYR A 226 24.91 15.18 10.26
C TYR A 226 25.56 14.14 9.32
N PRO A 227 26.89 14.18 9.11
CA PRO A 227 27.59 13.22 8.25
C PRO A 227 27.73 11.80 8.85
N ASP A 228 27.32 11.59 10.11
CA ASP A 228 27.46 10.31 10.84
C ASP A 228 26.14 9.91 11.53
N ILE A 229 25.02 10.00 10.80
CA ILE A 229 23.72 9.59 11.35
C ILE A 229 23.69 8.08 11.51
N LEU A 230 23.64 7.65 12.75
CA LEU A 230 23.52 6.24 13.15
C LEU A 230 22.09 5.90 13.63
N TYR A 231 21.20 6.89 13.63
CA TYR A 231 19.78 6.81 13.98
C TYR A 231 18.91 7.17 12.75
N THR A 232 18.24 6.18 12.17
CA THR A 232 17.41 6.33 10.98
C THR A 232 16.41 5.19 10.93
N ASP A 233 15.36 5.34 10.13
CA ASP A 233 14.47 4.23 9.86
C ASP A 233 13.87 4.22 8.46
N ALA A 234 13.32 3.06 8.11
CA ALA A 234 12.53 2.87 6.91
C ALA A 234 11.36 1.92 7.15
N TRP A 235 10.19 2.29 6.62
CA TRP A 235 8.97 1.49 6.69
C TRP A 235 8.54 1.03 5.30
N GLU A 236 8.13 -0.24 5.22
CA GLU A 236 7.28 -0.72 4.14
C GLU A 236 5.86 -0.23 4.39
N LEU A 237 5.26 0.40 3.39
CA LEU A 237 3.91 0.95 3.49
C LEU A 237 2.91 -0.01 2.86
N TYR A 238 1.84 -0.28 3.58
CA TYR A 238 0.71 -1.06 3.08
C TYR A 238 -0.38 -0.14 2.53
N PRO A 239 -1.07 -0.54 1.46
CA PRO A 239 -2.24 0.20 0.99
C PRO A 239 -3.35 0.17 2.04
N THR A 240 -4.19 1.20 2.06
CA THR A 240 -5.24 1.41 3.06
C THR A 240 -6.27 0.29 3.13
N ASN A 241 -6.45 -0.48 2.05
CA ASN A 241 -7.31 -1.68 2.06
C ASN A 241 -6.76 -2.85 2.88
N ARG A 242 -5.52 -2.75 3.40
CA ARG A 242 -4.91 -3.69 4.34
C ARG A 242 -4.83 -3.16 5.76
N TRP A 243 -5.30 -1.94 5.99
CA TRP A 243 -5.32 -1.36 7.32
C TRP A 243 -6.51 -1.91 8.11
N GLY A 244 -6.38 -1.90 9.44
CA GLY A 244 -7.43 -2.32 10.35
C GLY A 244 -7.70 -1.28 11.44
N MET A 245 -8.55 -1.63 12.38
CA MET A 245 -8.99 -0.74 13.47
C MET A 245 -8.36 -1.08 14.82
N GLU A 246 -7.70 -2.23 14.93
CA GLU A 246 -7.11 -2.71 16.19
C GLU A 246 -5.67 -3.18 15.94
N TYR A 247 -4.75 -2.77 16.82
CA TYR A 247 -3.33 -3.14 16.77
C TYR A 247 -2.78 -3.38 18.17
N ILE A 248 -1.99 -4.43 18.34
CA ILE A 248 -1.33 -4.74 19.61
C ILE A 248 0.18 -4.63 19.43
N SER A 249 0.85 -3.89 20.32
CA SER A 249 2.30 -3.78 20.32
C SER A 249 2.94 -5.08 20.82
N PRO A 250 3.77 -5.78 20.03
CA PRO A 250 4.46 -6.99 20.48
C PRO A 250 5.69 -6.69 21.35
N ILE A 251 6.15 -5.43 21.35
CA ILE A 251 7.32 -4.95 22.08
C ILE A 251 6.92 -3.75 22.96
N GLY A 252 7.77 -3.39 23.90
CA GLY A 252 7.57 -2.20 24.71
C GLY A 252 8.64 -2.07 25.79
N GLN A 253 8.57 -0.98 26.53
CA GLN A 253 9.61 -0.60 27.50
C GLN A 253 9.70 -1.53 28.71
N ASN A 254 8.69 -2.39 28.91
CA ASN A 254 8.68 -3.45 29.91
C ASN A 254 9.34 -4.75 29.44
N VAL A 255 9.77 -4.84 28.17
CA VAL A 255 10.51 -6.01 27.64
C VAL A 255 11.98 -5.86 27.99
N ASN A 256 12.41 -6.57 29.02
CA ASN A 256 13.81 -6.59 29.44
C ASN A 256 14.59 -7.73 28.77
N ARG A 257 15.84 -7.46 28.40
CA ARG A 257 16.73 -8.43 27.75
C ARG A 257 17.13 -9.58 28.67
N ASP A 258 17.52 -9.28 29.91
CA ASP A 258 18.16 -10.25 30.83
C ASP A 258 17.80 -10.04 32.33
N GLY A 259 16.64 -9.46 32.65
CA GLY A 259 16.16 -9.23 34.03
C GLY A 259 15.68 -7.80 34.29
N PRO A 260 15.08 -7.49 35.46
CA PRO A 260 14.36 -6.24 35.71
C PRO A 260 15.21 -4.96 35.60
N ASP A 261 16.54 -5.07 35.61
CA ASP A 261 17.48 -3.94 35.62
C ASP A 261 18.43 -3.92 34.39
N ILE A 262 18.28 -4.86 33.44
CA ILE A 262 19.03 -4.83 32.17
C ILE A 262 18.07 -4.38 31.09
N ARG A 263 18.02 -3.06 30.94
CA ARG A 263 17.34 -2.39 29.86
C ARG A 263 18.12 -2.69 28.56
N GLY A 264 17.38 -3.09 27.52
CA GLY A 264 17.95 -3.53 26.23
C GLY A 264 17.45 -2.63 25.11
N GLU A 265 17.34 -3.16 23.89
CA GLU A 265 17.02 -2.44 22.64
C GLU A 265 15.64 -1.69 22.62
N PHE A 266 14.87 -1.73 23.71
CA PHE A 266 13.50 -1.21 23.84
C PHE A 266 13.33 -0.23 25.01
N GLU A 267 14.36 0.51 25.42
CA GLU A 267 14.26 1.45 26.54
C GLU A 267 13.27 2.60 26.27
N VAL A 268 13.27 3.09 25.04
CA VAL A 268 12.31 4.07 24.52
C VAL A 268 11.51 3.39 23.44
N VAL A 269 10.19 3.30 23.61
CA VAL A 269 9.28 2.78 22.58
C VAL A 269 8.17 3.79 22.34
N GLY A 270 8.19 4.38 21.15
CA GLY A 270 7.17 5.26 20.63
C GLY A 270 6.21 4.57 19.67
N LEU A 271 5.10 5.22 19.41
CA LEU A 271 4.01 4.75 18.54
C LEU A 271 3.52 5.93 17.71
N ASN A 272 3.40 5.74 16.40
CA ASN A 272 2.74 6.67 15.51
C ASN A 272 1.51 6.00 14.88
N VAL A 273 0.36 6.66 14.93
CA VAL A 273 -0.90 6.19 14.35
C VAL A 273 -1.39 7.22 13.34
N GLN A 274 -1.82 6.79 12.15
CA GLN A 274 -2.31 7.68 11.09
C GLN A 274 -3.66 7.21 10.56
N ALA A 275 -4.59 8.16 10.36
CA ALA A 275 -5.96 7.88 9.96
C ALA A 275 -6.17 7.93 8.44
N VAL A 276 -7.04 7.04 7.94
CA VAL A 276 -7.43 7.01 6.52
C VAL A 276 -8.54 8.01 6.17
N GLU A 277 -9.36 8.40 7.15
CA GLU A 277 -10.53 9.25 6.94
C GLU A 277 -10.70 10.26 8.07
N ASN A 278 -11.47 11.30 7.79
CA ASN A 278 -11.76 12.35 8.78
C ASN A 278 -12.55 11.81 9.97
N ASP A 279 -12.45 12.52 11.10
CA ASP A 279 -13.19 12.22 12.33
C ASP A 279 -12.90 10.83 12.91
N THR A 280 -11.70 10.28 12.65
CA THR A 280 -11.26 8.99 13.18
C THR A 280 -10.87 9.15 14.64
N LEU A 281 -11.65 8.58 15.56
CA LEU A 281 -11.30 8.49 16.97
C LEU A 281 -10.30 7.34 17.18
N VAL A 282 -9.13 7.66 17.72
CA VAL A 282 -8.11 6.71 18.17
C VAL A 282 -8.05 6.73 19.68
N GLU A 283 -8.02 5.54 20.29
CA GLU A 283 -7.86 5.31 21.72
C GLU A 283 -6.73 4.30 21.92
N ILE A 284 -5.82 4.58 22.85
CA ILE A 284 -4.64 3.75 23.12
C ILE A 284 -4.64 3.38 24.59
N ASP A 285 -4.64 2.08 24.86
CA ASP A 285 -4.37 1.47 26.16
C ASP A 285 -2.86 1.23 26.24
N LEU A 286 -2.13 2.12 26.93
CA LEU A 286 -0.68 2.01 27.06
C LEU A 286 -0.27 0.97 28.09
N ASN A 287 -1.05 0.80 29.16
CA ASN A 287 -0.68 -0.10 30.25
C ASN A 287 -0.94 -1.59 29.96
N ALA A 288 -1.68 -1.90 28.88
CA ALA A 288 -2.01 -3.24 28.41
C ALA A 288 -2.92 -4.05 29.36
N ASP A 289 -3.76 -3.39 30.15
CA ASP A 289 -4.71 -4.05 31.06
C ASP A 289 -6.06 -4.39 30.39
N GLY A 290 -6.27 -3.94 29.16
CA GLY A 290 -7.49 -4.15 28.38
C GLY A 290 -8.62 -3.18 28.74
N ILE A 291 -8.35 -2.13 29.52
CA ILE A 291 -9.31 -1.14 30.00
C ILE A 291 -9.06 0.21 29.32
N PHE A 292 -9.91 0.52 28.34
CA PHE A 292 -9.95 1.84 27.72
C PHE A 292 -10.80 2.81 28.55
N SER A 293 -10.41 3.08 29.79
CA SER A 293 -11.08 4.06 30.64
C SER A 293 -10.09 4.82 31.52
N ASN A 294 -10.36 6.11 31.76
CA ASN A 294 -9.59 6.94 32.69
C ASN A 294 -9.83 6.48 34.13
N ASP A 295 -9.07 5.47 34.54
CA ASP A 295 -9.08 4.86 35.87
C ASP A 295 -8.14 5.57 36.86
N GLY A 296 -7.55 6.70 36.44
CA GLY A 296 -6.60 7.49 37.22
C GLY A 296 -5.13 7.17 36.92
N ILE A 297 -4.84 6.24 35.99
CA ILE A 297 -3.53 6.00 35.41
C ILE A 297 -3.61 6.28 33.90
N THR A 298 -3.43 7.55 33.51
CA THR A 298 -3.08 8.06 32.15
C THR A 298 -3.47 7.24 30.89
N ASP A 299 -4.63 6.57 30.89
CA ASP A 299 -5.21 5.81 29.77
C ASP A 299 -6.74 6.03 29.73
N PRO A 300 -7.43 5.88 28.58
CA PRO A 300 -6.83 5.77 27.27
C PRO A 300 -6.25 7.13 26.87
N VAL A 301 -5.12 7.11 26.18
CA VAL A 301 -4.71 8.28 25.40
C VAL A 301 -5.57 8.31 24.15
N SER A 302 -6.26 9.43 23.91
CA SER A 302 -7.20 9.55 22.80
C SER A 302 -6.95 10.78 21.94
N ALA A 303 -7.13 10.63 20.64
CA ALA A 303 -7.10 11.71 19.66
C ALA A 303 -8.20 11.50 18.60
N THR A 304 -8.77 12.58 18.09
CA THR A 304 -9.60 12.54 16.87
C THR A 304 -8.76 13.09 15.73
N LEU A 305 -8.62 12.31 14.67
CA LEU A 305 -7.73 12.58 13.54
C LEU A 305 -8.53 12.86 12.27
N ALA A 306 -8.09 13.87 11.52
CA ALA A 306 -8.47 14.08 10.14
C ALA A 306 -7.82 13.02 9.22
N MET A 307 -8.27 12.94 7.97
CA MET A 307 -7.64 12.11 6.95
C MET A 307 -6.15 12.47 6.81
N GLY A 308 -5.27 11.47 6.78
CA GLY A 308 -3.82 11.66 6.70
C GLY A 308 -3.18 12.21 7.98
N GLU A 309 -3.96 12.71 8.94
CA GLU A 309 -3.45 13.21 10.21
C GLU A 309 -2.93 12.07 11.09
N GLN A 310 -1.95 12.41 11.92
CA GLN A 310 -1.16 11.46 12.69
C GLN A 310 -1.14 11.83 14.16
N PHE A 311 -1.06 10.81 15.02
CA PHE A 311 -0.85 10.93 16.44
C PHE A 311 0.38 10.14 16.87
N SER A 312 1.40 10.85 17.35
CA SER A 312 2.67 10.28 17.77
C SER A 312 2.84 10.35 19.30
N LEU A 313 3.14 9.21 19.90
CA LEU A 313 3.63 9.06 21.27
C LEU A 313 5.12 8.76 21.23
N LEU A 314 5.91 9.60 21.88
CA LEU A 314 7.37 9.50 21.80
C LEU A 314 7.96 8.34 22.64
N SER A 315 7.23 7.93 23.68
CA SER A 315 7.65 6.93 24.67
C SER A 315 6.42 6.44 25.45
N GLY A 316 6.59 5.40 26.26
CA GLY A 316 5.55 4.91 27.19
C GLY A 316 4.81 3.67 26.70
N VAL A 317 5.08 3.21 25.48
CA VAL A 317 4.45 2.01 24.93
C VAL A 317 4.98 0.76 25.64
N LEU A 318 4.06 -0.06 26.15
CA LEU A 318 4.36 -1.34 26.77
C LEU A 318 4.04 -2.49 25.80
N ALA A 319 4.70 -3.63 25.98
CA ALA A 319 4.31 -4.84 25.27
C ALA A 319 2.90 -5.22 25.72
N GLY A 320 2.02 -5.40 24.74
CA GLY A 320 0.58 -5.59 24.93
C GLY A 320 -0.24 -4.31 24.81
N SER A 321 0.37 -3.12 24.71
CA SER A 321 -0.41 -1.87 24.49
C SER A 321 -1.30 -2.02 23.26
N HIS A 322 -2.52 -1.52 23.37
CA HIS A 322 -3.57 -1.78 22.40
C HIS A 322 -4.11 -0.46 21.83
N VAL A 323 -4.02 -0.31 20.51
CA VAL A 323 -4.65 0.77 19.75
C VAL A 323 -6.01 0.29 19.27
N ARG A 324 -7.05 1.08 19.53
CA ARG A 324 -8.40 0.94 18.97
C ARG A 324 -8.79 2.21 18.22
N ALA A 325 -9.38 2.05 17.04
CA ALA A 325 -9.86 3.17 16.24
C ALA A 325 -11.32 2.97 15.78
N SER A 326 -12.01 4.06 15.50
CA SER A 326 -13.36 4.04 14.93
C SER A 326 -13.39 3.77 13.42
N ALA A 327 -12.24 3.90 12.75
CA ALA A 327 -12.02 3.70 11.32
C ALA A 327 -10.62 3.15 11.07
N PRO A 328 -10.30 2.61 9.87
CA PRO A 328 -8.99 2.06 9.60
C PRO A 328 -7.85 3.06 9.80
N VAL A 329 -6.81 2.63 10.50
CA VAL A 329 -5.57 3.41 10.74
C VAL A 329 -4.37 2.57 10.36
N GLN A 330 -3.20 3.16 10.15
CA GLN A 330 -1.92 2.43 10.23
C GLN A 330 -1.21 2.76 11.52
N ALA A 331 -0.38 1.83 12.01
CA ALA A 331 0.38 2.00 13.24
C ALA A 331 1.84 1.56 13.02
N HIS A 332 2.76 2.42 13.47
CA HIS A 332 4.20 2.18 13.42
C HIS A 332 4.79 2.34 14.81
N LEU A 333 5.71 1.44 15.16
CA LEU A 333 6.53 1.59 16.36
C LEU A 333 7.91 2.11 15.98
N PHE A 334 8.50 2.84 16.90
CA PHE A 334 9.91 3.16 16.90
C PHE A 334 10.47 2.78 18.26
N ALA A 335 11.53 1.99 18.27
CA ALA A 335 12.20 1.62 19.51
C ALA A 335 13.69 1.96 19.44
N SER A 336 14.24 2.35 20.58
CA SER A 336 15.65 2.67 20.69
C SER A 336 16.20 2.47 22.11
N ASP A 337 17.52 2.31 22.18
CA ASP A 337 18.29 2.41 23.41
C ASP A 337 18.93 3.81 23.48
N PRO A 338 18.47 4.70 24.37
CA PRO A 338 19.02 6.04 24.49
C PRO A 338 20.49 6.01 24.90
N ASP A 339 20.99 4.97 25.58
CA ASP A 339 22.40 4.82 25.97
C ASP A 339 23.32 4.38 24.83
N SER A 340 22.76 4.13 23.65
CA SER A 340 23.46 3.78 22.42
C SER A 340 23.32 4.86 21.36
N THR A 341 24.29 4.94 20.44
CA THR A 341 24.23 5.86 19.30
C THR A 341 23.85 5.17 17.99
N PHE A 342 23.57 3.86 17.99
CA PHE A 342 23.31 3.09 16.75
C PHE A 342 22.21 2.05 16.88
N GLU A 343 21.43 2.09 17.96
CA GLU A 343 20.47 1.05 18.32
C GLU A 343 19.05 1.61 18.30
N ALA A 344 18.52 1.73 17.07
CA ALA A 344 17.14 2.10 16.81
C ALA A 344 16.52 1.16 15.77
N ARG A 345 15.21 0.94 15.87
CA ARG A 345 14.44 0.20 14.87
C ARG A 345 12.96 0.57 14.84
N GLY A 346 12.44 0.58 13.62
CA GLY A 346 11.07 0.86 13.29
C GLY A 346 10.37 -0.41 12.90
N TYR A 347 9.09 -0.49 13.25
CA TYR A 347 8.27 -1.65 12.97
C TYR A 347 6.93 -1.20 12.41
N THR A 348 6.52 -1.76 11.28
CA THR A 348 5.14 -1.65 10.80
C THR A 348 4.29 -2.70 11.52
N LEU A 349 3.26 -2.26 12.24
CA LEU A 349 2.33 -3.17 12.86
C LEU A 349 1.32 -3.69 11.83
N VAL A 350 0.96 -4.96 11.99
CA VAL A 350 -0.09 -5.60 11.21
C VAL A 350 -1.37 -5.58 12.06
N PRO A 351 -2.54 -5.29 11.46
CA PRO A 351 -3.82 -5.31 12.17
C PRO A 351 -4.06 -6.60 12.95
N PHE A 352 -4.63 -6.48 14.15
CA PHE A 352 -4.86 -7.61 15.05
C PHE A 352 -5.78 -8.68 14.43
N ASP A 353 -6.75 -8.29 13.61
CA ASP A 353 -7.65 -9.19 12.89
C ASP A 353 -6.96 -10.03 11.80
N GLN A 354 -5.76 -9.62 11.37
CA GLN A 354 -4.92 -10.36 10.42
C GLN A 354 -3.93 -11.30 11.13
N TRP A 355 -3.85 -11.27 12.46
CA TRP A 355 -2.98 -12.17 13.21
C TRP A 355 -3.49 -13.60 13.14
N THR A 356 -2.55 -14.54 13.06
CA THR A 356 -2.88 -15.95 13.03
C THR A 356 -1.88 -16.76 13.82
N ASN A 357 -2.38 -17.78 14.53
CA ASN A 357 -1.54 -18.78 15.19
C ASN A 357 -1.06 -19.88 14.22
N ASN A 358 -1.39 -19.74 12.93
CA ASN A 358 -0.99 -20.68 11.90
C ASN A 358 0.38 -20.30 11.32
N TYR A 359 1.21 -21.31 11.10
CA TYR A 359 2.44 -21.13 10.35
C TYR A 359 2.11 -20.85 8.87
N LEU A 360 2.43 -19.66 8.39
CA LEU A 360 2.31 -19.30 6.98
C LEU A 360 3.63 -19.62 6.29
N ALA A 361 3.69 -20.75 5.59
CA ALA A 361 4.81 -21.05 4.69
C ALA A 361 4.64 -20.25 3.39
N LEU A 362 5.72 -19.62 2.93
CA LEU A 362 5.75 -18.98 1.61
C LEU A 362 5.65 -20.08 0.54
N ALA A 363 4.48 -20.25 -0.07
CA ALA A 363 4.32 -21.17 -1.19
C ALA A 363 4.91 -20.54 -2.45
N LEU A 364 6.20 -20.78 -2.73
CA LEU A 364 6.81 -20.40 -4.00
C LEU A 364 6.25 -21.29 -5.11
N ARG A 365 5.47 -20.71 -6.03
CA ARG A 365 5.03 -21.41 -7.24
C ARG A 365 6.04 -21.17 -8.36
N MET A 366 7.11 -21.96 -8.39
CA MET A 366 8.04 -21.94 -9.52
C MET A 366 7.47 -22.80 -10.65
N ALA A 367 6.95 -22.17 -11.72
CA ALA A 367 6.48 -22.88 -12.90
C ALA A 367 7.67 -23.16 -13.84
N ILE A 368 8.29 -24.33 -13.72
CA ILE A 368 9.16 -24.88 -14.77
C ILE A 368 8.39 -26.00 -15.47
N PHE A 369 8.13 -25.79 -16.76
CA PHE A 369 7.58 -26.74 -17.75
C PHE A 369 6.71 -27.89 -17.19
N GLY A 370 5.42 -27.64 -17.01
CA GLY A 370 4.37 -28.67 -17.11
C GLY A 370 4.14 -29.61 -15.92
N PHE A 371 4.88 -29.49 -14.80
CA PHE A 371 4.60 -30.27 -13.60
C PHE A 371 4.43 -29.38 -12.36
N SER A 372 3.26 -29.44 -11.74
CA SER A 372 3.02 -28.85 -10.41
C SER A 372 3.63 -29.77 -9.36
N ILE A 373 4.74 -29.36 -8.74
CA ILE A 373 5.27 -29.98 -7.52
C ILE A 373 5.12 -28.94 -6.40
N PRO A 374 4.26 -29.15 -5.39
CA PRO A 374 4.32 -28.34 -4.19
C PRO A 374 5.62 -28.68 -3.45
N ILE A 375 6.58 -27.75 -3.46
CA ILE A 375 7.73 -27.82 -2.56
C ILE A 375 7.25 -27.29 -1.22
N ILE A 376 6.95 -28.19 -0.29
CA ILE A 376 6.77 -27.86 1.12
C ILE A 376 8.17 -27.89 1.73
N PRO A 377 8.77 -26.75 2.13
CA PRO A 377 9.95 -26.79 2.98
C PRO A 377 9.53 -27.34 4.34
N LEU A 378 9.86 -28.60 4.61
CA LEU A 378 9.77 -29.18 5.95
C LEU A 378 10.92 -28.60 6.79
N LEU A 379 10.62 -27.66 7.69
CA LEU A 379 11.47 -27.41 8.85
C LEU A 379 10.95 -28.23 10.03
N PRO A 380 11.84 -28.87 10.80
CA PRO A 380 11.46 -29.94 11.72
C PRO A 380 10.65 -29.41 12.92
N SER A 381 9.53 -30.09 13.20
CA SER A 381 8.80 -29.98 14.46
C SER A 381 9.65 -30.48 15.64
N PRO A 382 9.52 -29.92 16.85
CA PRO A 382 10.34 -30.29 18.01
C PRO A 382 10.10 -31.71 18.55
N SER A 383 9.13 -32.47 18.02
CA SER A 383 8.75 -33.77 18.58
C SER A 383 9.55 -34.98 18.09
N ASN A 384 10.59 -34.80 17.26
CA ASN A 384 11.42 -35.92 16.75
C ASN A 384 12.93 -35.82 17.06
N LEU A 385 13.34 -35.05 18.07
CA LEU A 385 14.75 -34.99 18.52
C LEU A 385 15.19 -36.17 19.41
N GLN A 386 14.75 -37.40 19.10
CA GLN A 386 15.31 -38.62 19.68
C GLN A 386 15.53 -39.67 18.60
N GLN A 387 16.52 -39.44 17.73
CA GLN A 387 17.39 -40.43 17.08
C GLN A 387 18.00 -39.81 15.82
N LEU A 388 19.11 -39.12 15.96
CA LEU A 388 20.04 -38.93 14.84
C LEU A 388 21.46 -39.25 15.33
N PRO A 389 22.21 -40.13 14.62
CA PRO A 389 23.57 -40.50 14.98
C PRO A 389 24.56 -39.35 14.73
N PRO A 390 25.72 -39.34 15.43
CA PRO A 390 26.63 -38.21 15.41
C PRO A 390 27.54 -38.28 14.17
N ALA A 391 27.35 -37.38 13.21
CA ALA A 391 28.40 -36.98 12.27
C ALA A 391 27.96 -35.77 11.43
N CYS A 392 28.62 -34.64 11.67
CA CYS A 392 29.20 -33.72 10.68
C CYS A 392 29.38 -32.34 11.32
N LEU A 393 30.37 -32.26 12.21
CA LEU A 393 31.09 -31.04 12.50
C LEU A 393 31.90 -30.66 11.25
N PHE A 394 31.77 -29.43 10.78
CA PHE A 394 32.82 -28.76 9.99
C PHE A 394 33.34 -27.56 10.79
N PRO A 395 34.66 -27.27 10.68
CA PRO A 395 35.38 -26.44 11.64
C PRO A 395 35.24 -24.93 11.37
N LEU A 396 35.62 -24.18 12.41
CA LEU A 396 35.60 -22.72 12.60
C LEU A 396 35.97 -21.86 11.39
#